data_AF-A0A829R934-F1
#
_entry.id   AF-A0A829R934-F1
#
_cell.length_a   1.000
_cell.length_b   1.000
_cell.length_c   1.000
_cell.angle_alpha   90.00
_cell.angle_beta   90.00
_cell.angle_gamma   90.00
#
_symmetry.space_group_name_H-M   'P 1'
#
loop_
_entity.id
_entity.type
_entity.pdbx_description
1 polymer ?
#
loop_
_entity_poly.entity_id
_entity_poly.type
_entity_poly.pdbx_seq_one_letter_code
_entity_poly.pdbx_strand_id
1 'polypeptide(L)' 'MRDITAQGQTVEDAIQNALKSLDTVRDRVEIEVIDEG' A
#
# COMPACT_ATOMS: atom_id res chain seq x y z
N MET A 1 2.13 -14.89 6.36
CA MET A 1 1.52 -13.65 5.86
C MET A 1 2.62 -12.60 5.85
N ARG A 2 2.75 -11.81 4.78
CA ARG A 2 3.78 -10.77 4.66
C ARG A 2 3.05 -9.43 4.60
N ASP A 3 3.24 -8.62 5.62
CA ASP A 3 2.65 -7.30 5.72
C ASP A 3 3.74 -6.26 5.49
N ILE A 4 3.42 -5.19 4.76
CA ILE A 4 4.35 -4.09 4.49
C ILE A 4 3.66 -2.77 4.74
N THR A 5 4.45 -1.78 5.18
CA THR A 5 4.01 -0.40 5.30
C THR A 5 4.73 0.42 4.25
N ALA A 6 3.98 1.06 3.37
CA ALA A 6 4.52 1.98 2.38
C ALA A 6 4.04 3.40 2.70
N GLN A 7 4.90 4.37 2.40
CA GLN A 7 4.59 5.79 2.52
C GLN A 7 4.63 6.42 1.13
N GLY A 8 3.87 7.49 0.95
CA GLY A 8 3.75 8.23 -0.30
C GLY A 8 3.39 9.68 -0.03
N GLN A 9 3.51 10.52 -1.05
CA GLN A 9 3.03 11.90 -0.96
C GLN A 9 1.51 11.96 -0.84
N THR A 10 0.82 10.95 -1.38
CA THR A 10 -0.61 10.71 -1.24
C THR A 10 -0.87 9.26 -0.85
N VAL A 11 -2.08 8.97 -0.35
CA VAL A 11 -2.52 7.58 -0.07
C VAL A 11 -2.40 6.71 -1.32
N GLU A 12 -2.77 7.23 -2.49
CA GLU A 12 -2.68 6.49 -3.76
C GLU A 12 -1.22 6.11 -4.09
N ASP A 13 -0.27 7.02 -3.88
CA ASP A 13 1.16 6.74 -4.09
C ASP A 13 1.66 5.66 -3.13
N ALA A 14 1.28 5.74 -1.85
CA ALA A 14 1.63 4.74 -0.85
C ALA A 14 1.09 3.36 -1.25
N ILE A 15 -0.16 3.29 -1.70
CA ILE A 15 -0.79 2.06 -2.18
C ILE A 15 -0.03 1.50 -3.40
N GLN A 16 0.26 2.33 -4.41
CA GLN A 16 0.97 1.89 -5.61
C GLN A 16 2.37 1.36 -5.30
N ASN A 17 3.09 2.02 -4.38
CA ASN A 17 4.41 1.59 -3.94
C ASN A 17 4.32 0.24 -3.20
N ALA A 18 3.33 0.06 -2.33
CA ALA A 18 3.10 -1.20 -1.62
C ALA A 18 2.78 -2.34 -2.60
N LEU A 19 1.86 -2.11 -3.53
CA LEU A 19 1.43 -3.10 -4.52
C LEU A 19 2.59 -3.57 -5.41
N LYS A 20 3.43 -2.63 -5.87
CA LYS A 20 4.65 -2.96 -6.61
C LYS A 20 5.63 -3.78 -5.78
N SER A 21 5.82 -3.44 -4.51
CA SER A 21 6.75 -4.17 -3.63
C SER A 21 6.26 -5.58 -3.31
N LEU A 22 4.95 -5.81 -3.34
CA LEU A 22 4.33 -7.13 -3.13
C LEU A 22 4.10 -7.91 -4.42
N ASP A 23 4.41 -7.33 -5.58
CA ASP A 23 4.13 -7.89 -6.92
C ASP A 23 2.68 -8.38 -7.04
N THR A 24 1.74 -7.57 -6.57
CA THR A 24 0.32 -7.91 -6.50
C THR A 24 -0.56 -6.73 -6.89
N VAL A 25 -1.87 -6.96 -6.93
CA VAL A 25 -2.88 -5.99 -7.30
C VAL A 25 -3.79 -5.65 -6.12
N ARG A 26 -4.41 -4.47 -6.15
CA ARG A 26 -5.28 -3.93 -5.08
C ARG A 26 -6.36 -4.91 -4.63
N ASP A 27 -6.91 -5.67 -5.57
CA ASP A 27 -8.01 -6.61 -5.31
C ASP A 27 -7.60 -7.85 -4.51
N ARG A 28 -6.29 -8.08 -4.33
CA ARG A 28 -5.73 -9.25 -3.66
C ARG A 28 -5.08 -8.93 -2.31
N VAL A 29 -5.20 -7.69 -1.86
CA VAL A 29 -4.59 -7.22 -0.60
C VAL A 29 -5.60 -6.41 0.21
N GLU A 30 -5.42 -6.44 1.52
CA GLU A 30 -6.12 -5.56 2.44
C GLU A 30 -5.27 -4.30 2.64
N ILE A 31 -5.90 -3.13 2.57
CA ILE A 31 -5.22 -1.84 2.69
C ILE A 31 -5.75 -1.16 3.94
N GLU A 32 -4.86 -0.87 4.88
CA GLU A 32 -5.16 -0.09 6.07
C GLU A 32 -4.41 1.25 5.99
N VAL A 33 -5.14 2.35 6.02
CA VAL A 33 -4.56 3.70 6.02
C VAL A 33 -4.39 4.13 7.47
N ILE A 34 -3.13 4.24 7.90
CA ILE A 34 -2.77 4.58 9.28
C ILE A 34 -2.85 6.10 9.52
N ASP A 35 -2.42 6.89 8.54
CA ASP A 35 -2.40 8.34 8.60
C ASP A 35 -2.51 8.93 7.18
N GLU A 36 -3.42 9.89 7.01
CA GLU A 36 -3.65 10.63 5.76
C GLU A 36 -3.55 12.12 6.13
N GLY A 37 -2.41 12.72 5.79
CA GLY A 37 -2.09 14.11 6.10
C GLY A 37 -2.64 15.12 5.10
#